data_AF-A0A923Q7W6-F1
#
_entry.id   AF-A0A923Q7W6-F1
#
_cell.length_a   1.000
_cell.length_b   1.000
_cell.length_c   1.000
_cell.angle_alpha   90.00
_cell.angle_beta   90.00
_cell.angle_gamma   90.00
#
_symmetry.space_group_name_H-M   'P 1'
#
loop_
_entity.id
_entity.type
_entity.pdbx_description
1 polymer ?
#
loop_
_entity_poly.entity_id
_entity_poly.type
_entity_poly.pdbx_seq_one_letter_code
_entity_poly.pdbx_strand_id
1 'polypeptide(L)'
;MPTLACVPLPRRDLTASVNLTQDLTHPARRDRALDVLLDPALAHVVDLVCWQEEGLVHVADSQGHSALASDGVTTVLAGRDPVADTDPLSEDGYPFAAARLHSLFSDPRAPDLAVVHTGGHHWPERGGHLGEHGSLNAVQSRAPLVLSGAGVDARGVLERAARTVDVGATLAHLTGGDVDGMDGSPLELARPVGAYVVGLLWDGAPSGELLALAAAGDLPNVARLLSRGCALRGGAIAEFPSVTLVNHTCALTGVGPGRHGIVNNAFYDRVLGEQVVPNSAATWHRAMDWLRPGVRTVFERLPAGTSSACVNDPVDRGAT
;
A
#
# COMPACT_ATOMS: atom_id res chain seq x y z
N MET A 1 1.39 45.92 -16.32
CA MET A 1 1.22 44.46 -16.18
C MET A 1 2.36 43.79 -16.92
N PRO A 2 3.34 43.18 -16.24
CA PRO A 2 4.43 42.51 -16.91
C PRO A 2 3.98 41.12 -17.36
N THR A 3 4.16 40.85 -18.65
CA THR A 3 4.02 39.54 -19.29
C THR A 3 5.06 38.57 -18.71
N LEU A 4 4.60 37.49 -18.07
CA LEU A 4 5.42 36.36 -17.67
C LEU A 4 6.01 35.71 -18.93
N ALA A 5 7.32 35.83 -19.10
CA ALA A 5 8.05 35.15 -20.16
C ALA A 5 8.07 33.65 -19.87
N CYS A 6 7.48 32.86 -20.78
CA CYS A 6 7.58 31.40 -20.77
C CYS A 6 9.05 31.03 -20.96
N VAL A 7 9.69 30.44 -19.95
CA VAL A 7 11.05 29.91 -20.06
C VAL A 7 10.97 28.58 -20.82
N PRO A 8 11.59 28.43 -22.00
CA PRO A 8 11.58 27.18 -22.74
C PRO A 8 12.56 26.17 -22.13
N LEU A 9 12.18 24.89 -22.13
CA LEU A 9 13.02 23.79 -21.63
C LEU A 9 14.35 23.67 -22.42
N PRO A 10 15.46 23.29 -21.78
CA PRO A 10 16.76 23.16 -22.44
C PRO A 10 16.76 22.05 -23.50
N ARG A 11 17.55 22.27 -24.57
CA ARG A 11 17.65 21.32 -25.69
C ARG A 11 18.21 19.95 -25.24
N ARG A 12 17.53 18.92 -25.74
CA ARG A 12 17.86 17.49 -25.65
C ARG A 12 19.08 17.18 -26.51
N ASP A 13 20.23 16.94 -25.87
CA ASP A 13 21.31 16.15 -26.46
C ASP A 13 21.73 15.08 -25.44
N LEU A 14 21.61 13.81 -25.86
CA LEU A 14 21.76 12.60 -25.05
C LEU A 14 23.04 11.84 -25.43
N THR A 15 24.17 12.53 -25.56
CA THR A 15 25.46 11.84 -25.54
C THR A 15 25.91 11.60 -24.11
N ALA A 16 25.85 10.32 -23.72
CA ALA A 16 26.25 9.81 -22.42
C ALA A 16 27.65 10.28 -21.99
N SER A 17 27.80 10.56 -20.69
CA SER A 17 29.06 10.33 -19.99
C SER A 17 28.75 9.98 -18.54
N VAL A 18 29.18 8.79 -18.17
CA VAL A 18 29.24 8.27 -16.80
C VAL A 18 30.08 9.22 -15.96
N ASN A 19 29.57 9.62 -14.80
CA ASN A 19 30.39 9.92 -13.63
C ASN A 19 29.63 9.49 -12.38
N LEU A 20 30.01 8.29 -11.90
CA LEU A 20 29.74 7.82 -10.55
C LEU A 20 30.70 8.56 -9.61
N THR A 21 30.25 9.68 -9.06
CA THR A 21 30.82 10.26 -7.86
C THR A 21 29.72 10.63 -6.89
N GLN A 22 30.05 10.41 -5.62
CA GLN A 22 29.25 10.53 -4.41
C GLN A 22 28.57 11.90 -4.33
N ASP A 23 27.24 11.89 -4.30
CA ASP A 23 26.46 12.69 -3.36
C ASP A 23 24.98 12.27 -3.42
N LEU A 24 24.39 12.16 -2.24
CA LEU A 24 23.00 11.85 -1.97
C LEU A 24 22.15 12.97 -2.60
N THR A 25 21.34 12.61 -3.61
CA THR A 25 20.34 13.47 -4.28
C THR A 25 20.74 14.93 -4.48
N HIS A 26 21.52 15.22 -5.53
CA HIS A 26 21.65 16.60 -6.02
C HIS A 26 20.27 17.06 -6.55
N PRO A 27 19.71 18.22 -6.15
CA PRO A 27 18.40 18.71 -6.62
C PRO A 27 18.25 18.62 -8.15
N ALA A 28 19.32 18.97 -8.87
CA ALA A 28 19.43 18.84 -10.33
C ALA A 28 19.16 17.43 -10.91
N ARG A 29 19.35 16.32 -10.17
CA ARG A 29 19.03 14.96 -10.61
C ARG A 29 17.55 14.63 -10.41
N ARG A 30 16.98 15.03 -9.27
CA ARG A 30 15.55 14.85 -8.98
C ARG A 30 14.71 15.62 -9.99
N ASP A 31 15.05 16.89 -10.21
CA ASP A 31 14.30 17.76 -11.12
C ASP A 31 14.35 17.22 -12.56
N ARG A 32 15.51 16.73 -13.01
CA ARG A 32 15.63 16.02 -14.30
C ARG A 32 14.81 14.74 -14.38
N ALA A 33 14.72 13.98 -13.29
CA ALA A 33 13.89 12.79 -13.27
C ALA A 33 12.40 13.15 -13.35
N LEU A 34 11.96 14.18 -12.63
CA LEU A 34 10.60 14.71 -12.70
C LEU A 34 10.27 15.22 -14.11
N ASP A 35 11.17 15.97 -14.76
CA ASP A 35 11.00 16.44 -16.14
C ASP A 35 10.71 15.30 -17.12
N VAL A 36 11.38 14.15 -16.94
CA VAL A 36 11.17 12.97 -17.79
C VAL A 36 9.89 12.24 -17.40
N LEU A 37 9.71 11.92 -16.13
CA LEU A 37 8.62 11.07 -15.63
C LEU A 37 7.25 11.75 -15.77
N LEU A 38 7.20 13.08 -15.76
CA LEU A 38 5.98 13.87 -15.92
C LEU A 38 5.76 14.35 -17.37
N ASP A 39 6.64 13.98 -18.32
CA ASP A 39 6.42 14.29 -19.75
C ASP A 39 5.12 13.61 -20.22
N PRO A 40 4.17 14.33 -20.84
CA PRO A 40 2.94 13.74 -21.37
C PRO A 40 3.16 12.55 -22.32
N ALA A 41 4.33 12.46 -22.96
CA ALA A 41 4.71 11.30 -23.77
C ALA A 41 4.78 9.99 -22.95
N LEU A 42 5.02 10.06 -21.64
CA LEU A 42 5.03 8.94 -20.71
C LEU A 42 3.72 8.73 -19.95
N ALA A 43 2.67 9.52 -20.19
CA ALA A 43 1.38 9.40 -19.47
C ALA A 43 0.68 8.04 -19.66
N HIS A 44 1.06 7.26 -20.68
CA HIS A 44 0.58 5.90 -20.88
C HIS A 44 1.31 4.87 -20.00
N VAL A 45 2.44 5.25 -19.40
CA VAL A 45 3.31 4.41 -18.55
C VAL A 45 3.27 4.87 -17.09
N VAL A 46 3.42 6.17 -16.85
CA VAL A 46 3.48 6.78 -15.51
C VAL A 46 2.11 7.33 -15.17
N ASP A 47 1.54 6.80 -14.09
CA ASP A 47 0.30 7.29 -13.48
C ASP A 47 0.61 8.49 -12.58
N LEU A 48 1.44 8.27 -11.56
CA LEU A 48 1.84 9.28 -10.58
C LEU A 48 3.33 9.22 -10.29
N VAL A 49 3.91 10.37 -9.94
CA VAL A 49 5.21 10.47 -9.27
C VAL A 49 4.99 11.15 -7.92
N CYS A 50 5.45 10.50 -6.86
CA CYS A 50 5.31 10.99 -5.49
C CYS A 50 6.68 11.19 -4.84
N TRP A 51 6.83 12.23 -4.02
CA TRP A 51 8.05 12.48 -3.25
C TRP A 51 7.76 13.27 -1.99
N GLN A 52 8.71 13.31 -1.07
CA GLN A 52 8.62 14.15 0.13
C GLN A 52 9.57 15.34 0.02
N GLU A 53 9.09 16.52 0.39
CA GLU A 53 9.87 17.76 0.45
C GLU A 53 9.29 18.67 1.54
N GLU A 54 10.15 19.20 2.41
CA GLU A 54 9.77 20.15 3.47
C GLU A 54 8.59 19.68 4.37
N GLY A 55 8.49 18.37 4.60
CA GLY A 55 7.43 17.76 5.43
C GLY A 55 6.09 17.58 4.72
N LEU A 56 5.99 17.97 3.45
CA LEU A 56 4.85 17.70 2.58
C LEU A 56 5.15 16.51 1.67
N VAL A 57 4.12 15.76 1.32
CA VAL A 57 4.20 14.76 0.25
C VAL A 57 3.66 15.39 -1.01
N HIS A 58 4.48 15.47 -2.04
CA HIS A 58 4.07 15.91 -3.36
C HIS A 58 3.61 14.72 -4.18
N VAL A 59 2.57 14.95 -4.98
CA VAL A 59 2.05 14.00 -5.96
C VAL A 59 1.84 14.75 -7.26
N ALA A 60 2.40 14.24 -8.35
CA ALA A 60 2.29 14.84 -9.66
C ALA A 60 2.03 13.79 -10.75
N ASP A 61 1.35 14.21 -11.80
CA ASP A 61 1.24 13.51 -13.07
C ASP A 61 1.48 14.49 -14.23
N SER A 62 1.29 14.05 -15.48
CA SER A 62 1.52 14.92 -16.65
C SER A 62 0.56 16.12 -16.76
N GLN A 63 -0.48 16.19 -15.94
CA GLN A 63 -1.56 17.18 -15.98
C GLN A 63 -1.71 17.99 -14.68
N GLY A 64 -1.02 17.60 -13.61
CA GLY A 64 -1.27 18.17 -12.29
C GLY A 64 -0.18 17.91 -11.27
N HIS A 65 -0.13 18.76 -10.24
CA HIS A 65 0.79 18.65 -9.12
C HIS A 65 0.13 19.22 -7.87
N SER A 66 0.09 18.41 -6.81
CA SER A 66 -0.39 18.81 -5.49
C SER A 66 0.66 18.51 -4.42
N ALA A 67 0.60 19.27 -3.33
CA ALA A 67 1.24 18.94 -2.07
C ALA A 67 0.18 18.52 -1.03
N LEU A 68 0.43 17.40 -0.37
CA LEU A 68 -0.41 16.77 0.63
C LEU A 68 0.24 16.96 2.00
N ALA A 69 -0.44 17.67 2.90
CA ALA A 69 -0.06 17.76 4.29
C ALA A 69 -0.53 16.51 5.07
N SER A 70 0.14 16.21 6.18
CA SER A 70 -0.18 15.04 7.01
C SER A 70 -1.51 15.16 7.76
N ASP A 71 -2.04 16.37 7.90
CA ASP A 71 -3.37 16.65 8.44
C ASP A 71 -4.51 16.50 7.41
N GLY A 72 -4.17 16.11 6.17
CA GLY A 72 -5.11 15.89 5.08
C GLY A 72 -5.37 17.13 4.21
N VAL A 73 -4.78 18.29 4.53
CA VAL A 73 -4.89 19.47 3.66
C VAL A 73 -4.14 19.23 2.36
N THR A 74 -4.82 19.44 1.24
CA THR A 74 -4.23 19.33 -0.10
C THR A 74 -4.16 20.70 -0.76
N THR A 75 -2.97 21.05 -1.26
CA THR A 75 -2.73 22.30 -1.99
C THR A 75 -2.35 21.97 -3.43
N VAL A 76 -3.17 22.39 -4.38
CA VAL A 76 -2.85 22.26 -5.81
C VAL A 76 -1.80 23.30 -6.17
N LEU A 77 -0.65 22.85 -6.64
CA LEU A 77 0.50 23.68 -7.01
C LEU A 77 0.50 23.99 -8.52
N ALA A 78 0.03 23.06 -9.34
CA ALA A 78 -0.16 23.26 -10.78
C ALA A 78 -1.27 22.36 -11.34
N GLY A 79 -1.99 22.84 -12.36
CA GLY A 79 -2.98 22.04 -13.09
C GLY A 79 -4.14 21.57 -12.21
N ARG A 80 -4.38 20.25 -12.20
CA ARG A 80 -5.37 19.60 -11.33
C ARG A 80 -4.71 18.89 -10.15
N ASP A 81 -5.52 18.50 -9.18
CA ASP A 81 -5.07 17.55 -8.17
C ASP A 81 -5.05 16.12 -8.76
N PRO A 82 -3.88 15.44 -8.82
CA PRO A 82 -3.80 14.09 -9.36
C PRO A 82 -4.63 13.07 -8.59
N VAL A 83 -4.85 13.31 -7.29
CA VAL A 83 -5.49 12.36 -6.35
C VAL A 83 -6.78 12.92 -5.74
N ALA A 84 -7.46 13.82 -6.44
CA ALA A 84 -8.68 14.47 -5.95
C ALA A 84 -9.82 13.49 -5.66
N ASP A 85 -9.96 12.45 -6.49
CA ASP A 85 -10.96 11.40 -6.23
C ASP A 85 -10.46 10.50 -5.11
N THR A 86 -11.07 10.63 -3.95
CA THR A 86 -10.74 9.86 -2.74
C THR A 86 -11.79 8.81 -2.41
N ASP A 87 -12.80 8.63 -3.28
CA ASP A 87 -13.85 7.64 -3.06
C ASP A 87 -13.24 6.22 -3.11
N PRO A 88 -13.28 5.46 -2.01
CA PRO A 88 -12.73 4.12 -1.98
C PRO A 88 -13.56 3.11 -2.78
N LEU A 89 -14.65 3.52 -3.43
CA LEU A 89 -15.48 2.72 -4.34
C LEU A 89 -15.32 3.13 -5.81
N SER A 90 -14.64 4.25 -6.10
CA SER A 90 -14.32 4.71 -7.46
C SER A 90 -13.19 3.89 -8.08
N GLU A 91 -13.31 3.47 -9.33
CA GLU A 91 -12.24 2.68 -10.00
C GLU A 91 -10.96 3.50 -10.20
N ASP A 92 -11.10 4.77 -10.53
CA ASP A 92 -9.98 5.69 -10.76
C ASP A 92 -9.57 6.45 -9.49
N GLY A 93 -10.19 6.13 -8.34
CA GLY A 93 -9.93 6.81 -7.07
C GLY A 93 -8.59 6.46 -6.42
N TYR A 94 -8.12 7.36 -5.55
CA TYR A 94 -6.90 7.24 -4.75
C TYR A 94 -7.23 7.35 -3.26
N PRO A 95 -7.96 6.37 -2.69
CA PRO A 95 -8.41 6.43 -1.31
C PRO A 95 -7.22 6.49 -0.35
N PHE A 96 -7.34 7.38 0.64
CA PHE A 96 -6.35 7.61 1.69
C PHE A 96 -4.95 7.99 1.18
N ALA A 97 -4.83 8.63 0.01
CA ALA A 97 -3.56 8.97 -0.63
C ALA A 97 -2.56 9.66 0.32
N ALA A 98 -2.97 10.73 1.00
CA ALA A 98 -2.11 11.45 1.94
C ALA A 98 -1.58 10.54 3.06
N ALA A 99 -2.46 9.80 3.74
CA ALA A 99 -2.07 8.92 4.84
C ALA A 99 -1.12 7.79 4.39
N ARG A 100 -1.41 7.15 3.26
CA ARG A 100 -0.62 6.03 2.72
C ARG A 100 0.76 6.48 2.26
N LEU A 101 0.85 7.63 1.58
CA LEU A 101 2.12 8.17 1.11
C LEU A 101 2.96 8.73 2.25
N HIS A 102 2.37 9.48 3.19
CA HIS A 102 3.09 9.96 4.39
C HIS A 102 3.63 8.78 5.21
N SER A 103 2.87 7.68 5.30
CA SER A 103 3.37 6.46 5.92
C SER A 103 4.62 5.94 5.22
N LEU A 104 4.63 5.78 3.89
CA LEU A 104 5.83 5.33 3.18
C LEU A 104 7.03 6.25 3.48
N PHE A 105 6.87 7.56 3.26
CA PHE A 105 7.98 8.51 3.30
C PHE A 105 8.49 8.80 4.73
N SER A 106 7.79 8.36 5.78
CA SER A 106 8.30 8.55 7.15
C SER A 106 9.43 7.59 7.53
N ASP A 107 9.67 6.51 6.78
CA ASP A 107 10.83 5.64 7.03
C ASP A 107 12.07 6.14 6.25
N PRO A 108 13.25 6.25 6.89
CA PRO A 108 14.50 6.66 6.23
C PRO A 108 14.92 5.82 4.99
N ARG A 109 14.38 4.62 4.84
CA ARG A 109 14.63 3.71 3.70
C ARG A 109 13.66 3.93 2.53
N ALA A 110 12.71 4.86 2.65
CA ALA A 110 11.82 5.24 1.56
C ALA A 110 12.61 5.75 0.35
N PRO A 111 12.14 5.53 -0.90
CA PRO A 111 12.82 6.04 -2.08
C PRO A 111 12.76 7.58 -2.15
N ASP A 112 13.63 8.19 -2.94
CA ASP A 112 13.59 9.65 -3.18
C ASP A 112 12.39 10.05 -4.05
N LEU A 113 12.03 9.18 -4.99
CA LEU A 113 10.83 9.27 -5.83
C LEU A 113 10.13 7.91 -5.81
N ALA A 114 8.83 7.90 -5.57
CA ALA A 114 7.97 6.74 -5.80
C ALA A 114 7.22 6.95 -7.13
N VAL A 115 7.45 6.06 -8.10
CA VAL A 115 6.80 6.11 -9.42
C VAL A 115 5.71 5.05 -9.48
N VAL A 116 4.49 5.47 -9.73
CA VAL A 116 3.32 4.61 -9.91
C VAL A 116 3.10 4.43 -11.40
N HIS A 117 2.94 3.19 -11.82
CA HIS A 117 2.68 2.85 -13.22
C HIS A 117 1.17 2.83 -13.48
N THR A 118 0.78 3.14 -14.71
CA THR A 118 -0.61 2.94 -15.14
C THR A 118 -0.97 1.45 -15.06
N GLY A 119 -2.23 1.13 -14.76
CA GLY A 119 -2.67 -0.27 -14.66
C GLY A 119 -2.50 -1.08 -15.97
N GLY A 120 -2.39 -0.39 -17.11
CA GLY A 120 -2.14 -1.02 -18.41
C GLY A 120 -0.67 -1.33 -18.70
N HIS A 121 0.28 -0.70 -18.00
CA HIS A 121 1.70 -0.85 -18.27
C HIS A 121 2.27 -2.09 -17.58
N HIS A 122 2.93 -2.96 -18.35
CA HIS A 122 3.59 -4.17 -17.88
C HIS A 122 4.72 -4.58 -18.83
N TRP A 123 5.63 -5.46 -18.38
CA TRP A 123 6.75 -5.96 -19.20
C TRP A 123 6.64 -7.45 -19.48
N PRO A 124 5.85 -7.88 -20.48
CA PRO A 124 5.63 -9.30 -20.75
C PRO A 124 6.93 -10.04 -21.10
N GLU A 125 7.85 -9.38 -21.80
CA GLU A 125 9.20 -9.90 -22.14
C GLU A 125 10.08 -10.20 -20.91
N ARG A 126 9.73 -9.63 -19.75
CA ARG A 126 10.41 -9.87 -18.46
C ARG A 126 9.55 -10.67 -17.48
N GLY A 127 8.47 -11.30 -17.97
CA GLY A 127 7.53 -12.06 -17.15
C GLY A 127 6.54 -11.19 -16.36
N GLY A 128 6.42 -9.89 -16.71
CA GLY A 128 5.42 -9.01 -16.14
C GLY A 128 4.00 -9.34 -16.59
N HIS A 129 3.01 -9.03 -15.76
CA HIS A 129 1.60 -9.33 -15.98
C HIS A 129 0.78 -8.05 -16.08
N LEU A 130 -0.34 -8.09 -16.80
CA LEU A 130 -1.29 -6.98 -16.78
C LEU A 130 -1.85 -6.80 -15.36
N GLY A 131 -1.82 -5.58 -14.83
CA GLY A 131 -2.20 -5.29 -13.45
C GLY A 131 -1.15 -5.75 -12.44
N GLU A 132 0.00 -5.07 -12.40
CA GLU A 132 1.04 -5.33 -11.40
C GLU A 132 0.78 -4.63 -10.06
N HIS A 133 1.51 -5.05 -9.03
CA HIS A 133 1.46 -4.48 -7.69
C HIS A 133 2.09 -3.08 -7.60
N GLY A 134 1.86 -2.41 -6.46
CA GLY A 134 2.58 -1.18 -6.11
C GLY A 134 1.85 0.11 -6.45
N SER A 135 0.63 0.02 -6.95
CA SER A 135 -0.23 1.17 -7.26
C SER A 135 -0.84 1.85 -6.03
N LEU A 136 -1.06 3.16 -6.15
CA LEU A 136 -1.86 3.95 -5.20
C LEU A 136 -3.36 3.92 -5.56
N ASN A 137 -3.69 3.67 -6.83
CA ASN A 137 -5.07 3.61 -7.33
C ASN A 137 -5.87 2.48 -6.67
N ALA A 138 -7.17 2.69 -6.52
CA ALA A 138 -8.07 1.78 -5.82
C ALA A 138 -8.16 0.39 -6.46
N VAL A 139 -8.31 0.26 -7.79
CA VAL A 139 -8.49 -1.05 -8.45
C VAL A 139 -7.34 -2.00 -8.14
N GLN A 140 -6.10 -1.51 -8.16
CA GLN A 140 -4.90 -2.30 -7.89
C GLN A 140 -4.52 -2.38 -6.40
N SER A 141 -5.27 -1.73 -5.51
CA SER A 141 -5.01 -1.73 -4.06
C SER A 141 -6.15 -2.30 -3.21
N ARG A 142 -7.27 -2.73 -3.81
CA ARG A 142 -8.41 -3.35 -3.12
C ARG A 142 -8.23 -4.86 -2.94
N ALA A 143 -7.71 -5.27 -1.79
CA ALA A 143 -7.77 -6.67 -1.38
C ALA A 143 -9.20 -7.04 -0.91
N PRO A 144 -9.68 -8.28 -1.10
CA PRO A 144 -11.01 -8.67 -0.69
C PRO A 144 -11.09 -8.72 0.84
N LEU A 145 -12.18 -8.19 1.41
CA LEU A 145 -12.42 -8.24 2.85
C LEU A 145 -13.77 -8.90 3.14
N VAL A 146 -13.70 -10.15 3.58
CA VAL A 146 -14.86 -10.99 3.89
C VAL A 146 -14.75 -11.45 5.35
N LEU A 147 -15.82 -11.26 6.12
CA LEU A 147 -15.93 -11.75 7.49
C LEU A 147 -17.14 -12.69 7.57
N SER A 148 -16.97 -13.82 8.26
CA SER A 148 -18.03 -14.81 8.46
C SER A 148 -17.71 -15.67 9.67
N GLY A 149 -18.74 -16.04 10.44
CA GLY A 149 -18.60 -16.94 11.58
C GLY A 149 -19.20 -16.38 12.87
N ALA A 150 -18.78 -16.94 14.01
CA ALA A 150 -19.27 -16.51 15.31
C ALA A 150 -18.98 -15.01 15.53
N GLY A 151 -20.01 -14.27 15.95
CA GLY A 151 -19.89 -12.83 16.20
C GLY A 151 -20.01 -11.93 14.98
N VAL A 152 -20.14 -12.49 13.77
CA VAL A 152 -20.39 -11.74 12.53
C VAL A 152 -21.87 -11.82 12.18
N ASP A 153 -22.50 -10.67 11.97
CA ASP A 153 -23.89 -10.63 11.51
C ASP A 153 -23.94 -10.78 9.99
N ALA A 154 -24.93 -11.50 9.47
CA ALA A 154 -25.15 -11.61 8.03
C ALA A 154 -25.69 -10.28 7.47
N ARG A 155 -24.79 -9.44 6.97
CA ARG A 155 -25.11 -8.10 6.42
C ARG A 155 -24.91 -8.01 4.91
N GLY A 156 -24.45 -9.08 4.26
CA GLY A 156 -24.19 -9.08 2.83
C GLY A 156 -23.01 -8.18 2.44
N VAL A 157 -23.02 -7.67 1.21
CA VAL A 157 -21.99 -6.75 0.72
C VAL A 157 -22.33 -5.32 1.12
N LEU A 158 -21.40 -4.66 1.79
CA LEU A 158 -21.54 -3.29 2.29
C LEU A 158 -20.78 -2.31 1.40
N GLU A 159 -21.40 -1.15 1.15
CA GLU A 159 -20.87 -0.01 0.38
C GLU A 159 -19.82 0.78 1.17
N ARG A 160 -18.75 0.10 1.57
CA ARG A 160 -17.66 0.64 2.41
C ARG A 160 -16.32 0.07 1.95
N ALA A 161 -15.25 0.63 2.48
CA ALA A 161 -13.91 0.07 2.47
C ALA A 161 -13.29 0.19 3.86
N ALA A 162 -12.23 -0.58 4.09
CA ALA A 162 -11.33 -0.48 5.24
C ALA A 162 -9.90 -0.23 4.75
N ARG A 163 -8.97 0.07 5.65
CA ARG A 163 -7.53 0.01 5.36
C ARG A 163 -6.97 -1.36 5.74
N THR A 164 -5.89 -1.78 5.10
CA THR A 164 -5.22 -3.04 5.46
C THR A 164 -4.72 -3.05 6.91
N VAL A 165 -4.32 -1.90 7.47
CA VAL A 165 -3.96 -1.80 8.89
C VAL A 165 -5.12 -2.09 9.84
N ASP A 166 -6.38 -1.87 9.42
CA ASP A 166 -7.57 -2.19 10.21
C ASP A 166 -7.75 -3.70 10.36
N VAL A 167 -7.21 -4.50 9.44
CA VAL A 167 -7.23 -5.97 9.54
C VAL A 167 -6.44 -6.41 10.77
N GLY A 168 -5.23 -5.87 10.98
CA GLY A 168 -4.40 -6.19 12.15
C GLY A 168 -5.06 -5.80 13.46
N ALA A 169 -5.66 -4.61 13.51
CA ALA A 169 -6.42 -4.15 14.67
C ALA A 169 -7.66 -5.01 14.94
N THR A 170 -8.35 -5.44 13.88
CA THR A 170 -9.51 -6.33 14.00
C THR A 170 -9.10 -7.72 14.51
N LEU A 171 -8.01 -8.29 14.00
CA LEU A 171 -7.49 -9.58 14.46
C LEU A 171 -7.09 -9.53 15.94
N ALA A 172 -6.35 -8.49 16.36
CA ALA A 172 -5.98 -8.30 17.75
C ALA A 172 -7.23 -8.12 18.65
N HIS A 173 -8.19 -7.30 18.24
CA HIS A 173 -9.43 -7.12 18.99
C HIS A 173 -10.23 -8.43 19.15
N LEU A 174 -10.38 -9.20 18.09
CA LEU A 174 -11.16 -10.44 18.10
C LEU A 174 -10.54 -11.56 18.94
N THR A 175 -9.22 -11.54 19.11
CA THR A 175 -8.49 -12.48 19.97
C THR A 175 -8.33 -11.99 21.41
N GLY A 176 -8.86 -10.81 21.74
CA GLY A 176 -8.69 -10.17 23.05
C GLY A 176 -7.29 -9.59 23.29
N GLY A 177 -6.49 -9.47 22.23
CA GLY A 177 -5.19 -8.83 22.25
C GLY A 177 -5.25 -7.31 22.29
N ASP A 178 -4.08 -6.71 22.52
CA ASP A 178 -3.90 -5.27 22.63
C ASP A 178 -3.82 -4.58 21.26
N VAL A 179 -4.61 -3.52 21.07
CA VAL A 179 -4.61 -2.67 19.86
C VAL A 179 -3.79 -1.39 20.02
N ASP A 180 -3.25 -1.12 21.20
CA ASP A 180 -2.52 0.11 21.49
C ASP A 180 -1.31 0.26 20.57
N GLY A 181 -1.15 1.48 20.07
CA GLY A 181 -0.11 1.87 19.14
C GLY A 181 -0.26 1.29 17.74
N MET A 182 -1.41 0.73 17.36
CA MET A 182 -1.73 0.46 15.95
C MET A 182 -2.17 1.73 15.22
N ASP A 183 -1.95 1.79 13.89
CA ASP A 183 -2.50 2.85 13.03
C ASP A 183 -3.94 2.51 12.58
N GLY A 184 -4.25 1.22 12.50
CA GLY A 184 -5.59 0.73 12.18
C GLY A 184 -6.52 0.70 13.38
N SER A 185 -7.82 0.65 13.10
CA SER A 185 -8.88 0.51 14.10
C SER A 185 -9.67 -0.78 13.91
N PRO A 186 -10.12 -1.46 14.99
CA PRO A 186 -10.96 -2.64 14.85
C PRO A 186 -12.24 -2.34 14.08
N LEU A 187 -12.57 -3.19 13.11
CA LEU A 187 -13.77 -3.04 12.31
C LEU A 187 -15.01 -3.47 13.09
N GLU A 188 -16.05 -2.64 13.09
CA GLU A 188 -17.36 -2.92 13.70
C GLU A 188 -18.22 -3.90 12.87
N LEU A 189 -17.60 -5.01 12.47
CA LEU A 189 -18.18 -6.06 11.62
C LEU A 189 -18.21 -7.42 12.34
N ALA A 190 -17.48 -7.57 13.44
CA ALA A 190 -17.37 -8.81 14.20
C ALA A 190 -17.27 -8.53 15.71
N ARG A 191 -17.76 -9.46 16.54
CA ARG A 191 -17.65 -9.43 18.00
C ARG A 191 -16.73 -10.57 18.50
N PRO A 192 -15.94 -10.37 19.58
CA PRO A 192 -15.00 -11.37 20.10
C PRO A 192 -15.73 -12.48 20.90
N VAL A 193 -16.55 -13.26 20.22
CA VAL A 193 -17.33 -14.37 20.81
C VAL A 193 -16.92 -15.75 20.27
N GLY A 194 -16.03 -15.77 19.28
CA GLY A 194 -15.54 -17.01 18.67
C GLY A 194 -14.47 -17.68 19.53
N ALA A 195 -14.42 -19.02 19.48
CA ALA A 195 -13.32 -19.78 20.08
C ALA A 195 -12.02 -19.69 19.25
N TYR A 196 -12.14 -19.38 17.96
CA TYR A 196 -11.04 -19.28 17.02
C TYR A 196 -11.23 -18.07 16.11
N VAL A 197 -10.12 -17.41 15.78
CA VAL A 197 -10.03 -16.38 14.74
C VAL A 197 -9.09 -16.92 13.68
N VAL A 198 -9.55 -16.98 12.43
CA VAL A 198 -8.76 -17.47 11.28
C VAL A 198 -8.66 -16.36 10.27
N GLY A 199 -7.44 -15.93 9.96
CA GLY A 199 -7.14 -14.99 8.88
C GLY A 199 -6.71 -15.74 7.62
N LEU A 200 -7.20 -15.29 6.46
CA LEU A 200 -6.75 -15.75 5.14
C LEU A 200 -6.35 -14.51 4.34
N LEU A 201 -5.05 -14.38 4.03
CA LEU A 201 -4.54 -13.33 3.16
C LEU A 201 -4.50 -13.87 1.73
N TRP A 202 -5.39 -13.38 0.87
CA TRP A 202 -5.40 -13.73 -0.56
C TRP A 202 -4.53 -12.76 -1.34
N ASP A 203 -3.23 -13.09 -1.46
CA ASP A 203 -2.29 -12.26 -2.21
C ASP A 203 -2.72 -12.11 -3.68
N GLY A 204 -2.69 -10.88 -4.18
CA GLY A 204 -3.06 -10.52 -5.55
C GLY A 204 -4.53 -10.72 -5.95
N ALA A 205 -5.43 -11.12 -5.03
CA ALA A 205 -6.84 -11.30 -5.38
C ALA A 205 -7.57 -9.95 -5.52
N PRO A 206 -8.23 -9.66 -6.65
CA PRO A 206 -9.02 -8.44 -6.80
C PRO A 206 -10.39 -8.58 -6.10
N SER A 207 -10.73 -7.62 -5.22
CA SER A 207 -11.99 -7.62 -4.47
C SER A 207 -13.23 -7.73 -5.37
N GLY A 208 -13.28 -6.96 -6.46
CA GLY A 208 -14.43 -6.94 -7.38
C GLY A 208 -14.70 -8.31 -8.03
N GLU A 209 -13.64 -8.95 -8.54
CA GLU A 209 -13.76 -10.25 -9.21
C GLU A 209 -14.17 -11.35 -8.23
N LEU A 210 -13.61 -11.35 -7.01
CA LEU A 210 -13.97 -12.33 -5.99
C LEU A 210 -15.46 -12.25 -5.62
N LEU A 211 -15.99 -11.04 -5.46
CA LEU A 211 -17.40 -10.83 -5.18
C LEU A 211 -18.29 -11.19 -6.39
N ALA A 212 -17.87 -10.86 -7.60
CA ALA A 212 -18.59 -11.19 -8.83
C ALA A 212 -18.69 -12.70 -9.06
N LEU A 213 -17.57 -13.43 -8.96
CA LEU A 213 -17.53 -14.89 -9.11
C LEU A 213 -18.31 -15.60 -7.99
N ALA A 214 -18.31 -15.06 -6.77
CA ALA A 214 -19.14 -15.59 -5.69
C ALA A 214 -20.64 -15.39 -5.97
N ALA A 215 -21.04 -14.23 -6.51
CA ALA A 215 -22.43 -13.95 -6.88
C ALA A 215 -22.90 -14.80 -8.08
N ALA A 216 -22.00 -15.09 -9.03
CA ALA A 216 -22.27 -15.98 -10.17
C ALA A 216 -22.37 -17.47 -9.76
N GLY A 217 -21.87 -17.83 -8.59
CA GLY A 217 -21.85 -19.21 -8.08
C GLY A 217 -20.58 -20.00 -8.43
N ASP A 218 -19.60 -19.37 -9.09
CA ASP A 218 -18.32 -19.98 -9.46
C ASP A 218 -17.40 -20.17 -8.24
N LEU A 219 -17.60 -19.37 -7.19
CA LEU A 219 -16.93 -19.53 -5.89
C LEU A 219 -17.94 -19.94 -4.79
N PRO A 220 -18.45 -21.18 -4.80
CA PRO A 220 -19.54 -21.60 -3.90
C PRO A 220 -19.17 -21.54 -2.42
N ASN A 221 -17.90 -21.74 -2.08
CA ASN A 221 -17.43 -21.61 -0.70
C ASN A 221 -17.36 -20.14 -0.24
N VAL A 222 -17.00 -19.21 -1.12
CA VAL A 222 -17.02 -17.77 -0.83
C VAL A 222 -18.47 -17.30 -0.71
N ALA A 223 -19.35 -17.72 -1.63
CA ALA A 223 -20.78 -17.44 -1.56
C ALA A 223 -21.40 -17.90 -0.22
N ARG A 224 -20.99 -19.07 0.28
CA ARG A 224 -21.41 -19.58 1.59
C ARG A 224 -20.91 -18.76 2.78
N LEU A 225 -19.71 -18.18 2.69
CA LEU A 225 -19.21 -17.25 3.72
C LEU A 225 -20.03 -15.96 3.70
N LEU A 226 -20.24 -15.39 2.51
CA LEU A 226 -21.04 -14.17 2.32
C LEU A 226 -22.48 -14.34 2.81
N SER A 227 -23.12 -15.50 2.56
CA SER A 227 -24.50 -15.76 2.97
C SER A 227 -24.67 -15.83 4.51
N ARG A 228 -23.58 -15.92 5.27
CA ARG A 228 -23.57 -16.03 6.74
C ARG A 228 -22.80 -14.89 7.41
N GLY A 229 -22.38 -13.89 6.64
CA GLY A 229 -21.49 -12.84 7.12
C GLY A 229 -21.62 -11.57 6.29
N CYS A 230 -20.51 -10.87 6.13
CA CYS A 230 -20.47 -9.63 5.37
C CYS A 230 -19.16 -9.46 4.61
N ALA A 231 -19.19 -8.62 3.60
CA ALA A 231 -18.00 -8.16 2.90
C ALA A 231 -18.06 -6.66 2.64
N LEU A 232 -16.91 -6.05 2.38
CA LEU A 232 -16.83 -4.66 1.94
C LEU A 232 -16.63 -4.62 0.43
N ARG A 233 -17.50 -3.90 -0.31
CA ARG A 233 -17.35 -3.75 -1.78
C ARG A 233 -16.00 -3.14 -2.14
N GLY A 234 -15.58 -2.12 -1.40
CA GLY A 234 -14.27 -1.49 -1.54
C GLY A 234 -13.13 -2.27 -0.88
N GLY A 235 -13.38 -3.45 -0.30
CA GLY A 235 -12.35 -4.30 0.27
C GLY A 235 -11.55 -3.67 1.41
N ALA A 236 -10.35 -4.19 1.61
CA ALA A 236 -9.28 -3.56 2.40
C ALA A 236 -8.29 -2.87 1.45
N ILE A 237 -8.20 -1.55 1.53
CA ILE A 237 -7.27 -0.72 0.78
C ILE A 237 -5.86 -0.94 1.33
N ALA A 238 -4.99 -1.50 0.49
CA ALA A 238 -3.58 -1.68 0.75
C ALA A 238 -2.88 -0.37 1.11
N GLU A 239 -1.98 -0.37 2.08
CA GLU A 239 -1.03 0.72 2.28
C GLU A 239 -0.10 0.85 1.06
N PHE A 240 0.55 2.00 0.91
CA PHE A 240 1.41 2.27 -0.24
C PHE A 240 2.88 1.92 0.04
N PRO A 241 3.59 1.21 -0.86
CA PRO A 241 3.09 0.65 -2.12
C PRO A 241 2.26 -0.63 -1.91
N SER A 242 1.28 -0.88 -2.80
CA SER A 242 0.41 -2.07 -2.77
C SER A 242 1.13 -3.36 -3.22
N VAL A 243 2.27 -3.65 -2.61
CA VAL A 243 3.07 -4.86 -2.82
C VAL A 243 2.93 -5.83 -1.65
N THR A 244 3.09 -7.12 -1.93
CA THR A 244 2.88 -8.25 -1.01
C THR A 244 3.43 -8.00 0.39
N LEU A 245 4.75 -7.88 0.55
CA LEU A 245 5.34 -7.93 1.88
C LEU A 245 5.00 -6.70 2.72
N VAL A 246 4.88 -5.53 2.10
CA VAL A 246 4.43 -4.31 2.78
C VAL A 246 3.06 -4.54 3.39
N ASN A 247 2.13 -5.07 2.61
CA ASN A 247 0.72 -5.17 3.01
C ASN A 247 0.41 -6.38 3.89
N HIS A 248 1.13 -7.50 3.73
CA HIS A 248 1.09 -8.58 4.71
C HIS A 248 1.60 -8.09 6.06
N THR A 249 2.69 -7.31 6.08
CA THR A 249 3.20 -6.70 7.31
C THR A 249 2.19 -5.73 7.92
N CYS A 250 1.54 -4.89 7.12
CA CYS A 250 0.47 -4.00 7.58
C CYS A 250 -0.69 -4.79 8.22
N ALA A 251 -1.17 -5.83 7.54
CA ALA A 251 -2.29 -6.66 7.98
C ALA A 251 -2.00 -7.43 9.28
N LEU A 252 -0.74 -7.78 9.52
CA LEU A 252 -0.34 -8.60 10.67
C LEU A 252 0.39 -7.81 11.76
N THR A 253 0.54 -6.48 11.62
CA THR A 253 1.05 -5.59 12.68
C THR A 253 0.08 -4.47 13.06
N GLY A 254 -0.86 -4.15 12.16
CA GLY A 254 -1.80 -3.04 12.32
C GLY A 254 -1.17 -1.65 12.18
N VAL A 255 0.07 -1.55 11.69
CA VAL A 255 0.77 -0.27 11.44
C VAL A 255 1.20 -0.16 9.98
N GLY A 256 1.45 1.04 9.48
CA GLY A 256 1.88 1.27 8.10
C GLY A 256 3.40 1.14 7.88
N PRO A 257 3.86 1.20 6.61
CA PRO A 257 5.25 0.98 6.21
C PRO A 257 6.26 1.88 6.89
N GLY A 258 5.87 3.13 7.17
CA GLY A 258 6.70 4.08 7.90
C GLY A 258 7.09 3.65 9.29
N ARG A 259 6.22 2.86 9.93
CA ARG A 259 6.37 2.41 11.31
C ARG A 259 6.91 0.99 11.39
N HIS A 260 6.41 0.06 10.58
CA HIS A 260 6.95 -1.30 10.59
C HIS A 260 8.29 -1.40 9.85
N GLY A 261 8.53 -0.53 8.86
CA GLY A 261 9.82 -0.39 8.20
C GLY A 261 10.07 -1.31 7.00
N ILE A 262 9.05 -2.03 6.55
CA ILE A 262 9.12 -2.76 5.28
C ILE A 262 8.48 -1.85 4.24
N VAL A 263 9.31 -1.19 3.44
CA VAL A 263 8.85 -0.13 2.51
C VAL A 263 8.61 -0.61 1.08
N ASN A 264 9.12 -1.80 0.73
CA ASN A 264 8.92 -2.45 -0.57
C ASN A 264 9.32 -3.94 -0.48
N ASN A 265 9.02 -4.73 -1.52
CA ASN A 265 9.51 -6.10 -1.71
C ASN A 265 11.03 -6.16 -1.92
N ALA A 266 11.62 -5.07 -2.40
CA ALA A 266 13.06 -4.83 -2.47
C ALA A 266 13.34 -3.33 -2.32
N PHE A 267 14.30 -2.96 -1.47
CA PHE A 267 14.66 -1.56 -1.23
C PHE A 267 16.15 -1.43 -0.90
N TYR A 268 16.68 -0.21 -0.97
CA TYR A 268 18.07 0.06 -0.59
C TYR A 268 18.10 0.64 0.82
N ASP A 269 18.76 -0.05 1.75
CA ASP A 269 18.99 0.46 3.09
C ASP A 269 20.17 1.42 3.05
N ARG A 270 19.89 2.73 3.12
CA ARG A 270 20.92 3.78 3.08
C ARG A 270 21.82 3.81 4.32
N VAL A 271 21.36 3.27 5.45
CA VAL A 271 22.14 3.22 6.69
C VAL A 271 23.17 2.10 6.61
N LEU A 272 22.77 0.93 6.11
CA LEU A 272 23.64 -0.23 5.93
C LEU A 272 24.44 -0.19 4.62
N GLY A 273 24.00 0.60 3.65
CA GLY A 273 24.63 0.73 2.33
C GLY A 273 24.39 -0.48 1.42
N GLU A 274 23.31 -1.24 1.63
CA GLU A 274 23.05 -2.49 0.91
C GLU A 274 21.62 -2.59 0.37
N GLN A 275 21.44 -3.44 -0.64
CA GLN A 275 20.11 -3.80 -1.14
C GLN A 275 19.51 -4.89 -0.26
N VAL A 276 18.30 -4.64 0.24
CA VAL A 276 17.50 -5.59 1.00
C VAL A 276 16.40 -6.12 0.09
N VAL A 277 16.32 -7.45 -0.05
CA VAL A 277 15.26 -8.13 -0.80
C VAL A 277 14.55 -9.07 0.16
N PRO A 278 13.64 -8.57 1.01
CA PRO A 278 13.00 -9.40 2.02
C PRO A 278 11.96 -10.38 1.41
N ASN A 279 11.43 -10.06 0.23
CA ASN A 279 10.50 -10.92 -0.50
C ASN A 279 11.24 -11.80 -1.53
N SER A 280 12.04 -12.75 -1.07
CA SER A 280 12.63 -13.78 -1.94
C SER A 280 12.66 -15.14 -1.23
N ALA A 281 12.67 -16.24 -1.99
CA ALA A 281 12.76 -17.58 -1.39
C ALA A 281 13.99 -17.75 -0.46
N ALA A 282 15.09 -17.04 -0.73
CA ALA A 282 16.30 -17.10 0.08
C ALA A 282 16.23 -16.32 1.40
N THR A 283 15.32 -15.35 1.51
CA THR A 283 15.27 -14.36 2.60
C THR A 283 13.93 -14.29 3.30
N TRP A 284 12.89 -14.92 2.75
CA TRP A 284 11.50 -14.85 3.22
C TRP A 284 11.35 -15.23 4.70
N HIS A 285 12.05 -16.28 5.14
CA HIS A 285 12.07 -16.74 6.53
C HIS A 285 12.72 -15.74 7.52
N ARG A 286 13.38 -14.70 7.00
CA ARG A 286 14.02 -13.62 7.78
C ARG A 286 13.33 -12.29 7.58
N ALA A 287 12.21 -12.21 6.85
CA ALA A 287 11.57 -10.94 6.52
C ALA A 287 11.32 -10.06 7.75
N MET A 288 11.04 -10.68 8.90
CA MET A 288 10.77 -9.97 10.16
C MET A 288 12.01 -9.46 10.90
N ASP A 289 13.22 -9.81 10.46
CA ASP A 289 14.48 -9.24 10.96
C ASP A 289 14.58 -7.73 10.66
N TRP A 290 13.92 -7.27 9.59
CA TRP A 290 13.96 -5.87 9.14
C TRP A 290 12.85 -5.00 9.73
N LEU A 291 12.01 -5.55 10.61
CA LEU A 291 11.03 -4.77 11.36
C LEU A 291 11.72 -3.73 12.24
N ARG A 292 11.13 -2.53 12.34
CA ARG A 292 11.60 -1.52 13.29
C ARG A 292 11.47 -2.02 14.73
N PRO A 293 12.38 -1.62 15.64
CA PRO A 293 12.27 -1.93 17.06
C PRO A 293 10.92 -1.50 17.64
N GLY A 294 10.33 -2.35 18.49
CA GLY A 294 9.06 -2.07 19.18
C GLY A 294 7.80 -2.31 18.37
N VAL A 295 7.91 -2.56 17.06
CA VAL A 295 6.78 -3.07 16.26
C VAL A 295 6.45 -4.46 16.77
N ARG A 296 5.17 -4.79 16.91
CA ARG A 296 4.68 -6.12 17.33
C ARG A 296 3.70 -6.65 16.30
N THR A 297 3.80 -7.94 15.98
CA THR A 297 2.78 -8.63 15.18
C THR A 297 1.52 -8.85 16.03
N VAL A 298 0.41 -9.23 15.38
CA VAL A 298 -0.81 -9.66 16.05
C VAL A 298 -0.57 -10.88 16.97
N PHE A 299 0.39 -11.75 16.63
CA PHE A 299 0.73 -12.93 17.42
C PHE A 299 1.41 -12.55 18.75
N GLU A 300 2.31 -11.56 18.72
CA GLU A 300 2.98 -11.02 19.91
C GLU A 300 2.05 -10.22 20.83
N ARG A 301 0.81 -9.98 20.39
CA ARG A 301 -0.22 -9.22 21.12
C ARG A 301 -1.31 -10.11 21.72
N LEU A 302 -1.25 -11.42 21.49
CA LEU A 302 -2.26 -12.35 21.98
C LEU A 302 -2.25 -12.44 23.53
N PRO A 303 -3.41 -12.66 24.16
CA PRO A 303 -3.47 -12.96 25.58
C PRO A 303 -2.60 -14.17 25.96
N ALA A 304 -2.01 -14.14 27.15
CA ALA A 304 -1.21 -15.24 27.65
C ALA A 304 -2.00 -16.55 27.64
N GLY A 305 -1.38 -17.61 27.11
CA GLY A 305 -2.00 -18.94 26.99
C GLY A 305 -2.81 -19.17 25.71
N THR A 306 -2.89 -18.17 24.81
CA THR A 306 -3.49 -18.35 23.48
C THR A 306 -2.52 -19.05 22.54
N SER A 307 -2.95 -20.14 21.90
CA SER A 307 -2.18 -20.81 20.83
C SER A 307 -2.41 -20.12 19.48
N SER A 308 -1.40 -20.11 18.62
CA SER A 308 -1.49 -19.44 17.32
C SER A 308 -0.64 -20.11 16.24
N ALA A 309 -1.08 -20.06 15.00
CA ALA A 309 -0.30 -20.59 13.89
C ALA A 309 -0.24 -19.57 12.76
N CYS A 310 0.95 -19.45 12.17
CA CYS A 310 1.18 -18.71 10.93
C CYS A 310 1.66 -19.73 9.88
N VAL A 311 0.97 -19.82 8.74
CA VAL A 311 1.26 -20.83 7.72
C VAL A 311 1.46 -20.14 6.39
N ASN A 312 2.63 -20.34 5.79
CA ASN A 312 3.00 -19.81 4.47
C ASN A 312 2.91 -18.27 4.38
N ASP A 313 3.16 -17.58 5.49
CA ASP A 313 3.25 -16.13 5.57
C ASP A 313 4.51 -15.76 6.36
N PRO A 314 5.31 -14.77 5.92
CA PRO A 314 6.61 -14.47 6.52
C PRO A 314 6.47 -13.58 7.75
N VAL A 315 5.29 -13.01 8.02
CA VAL A 315 5.02 -12.14 9.18
C VAL A 315 4.60 -13.02 10.36
N ASP A 316 5.43 -14.01 10.67
CA ASP A 316 5.15 -15.10 11.61
C ASP A 316 5.70 -14.88 13.02
N ARG A 317 6.45 -13.79 13.25
CA ARG A 317 7.10 -13.52 14.53
C ARG A 317 6.09 -13.56 15.67
N GLY A 318 6.31 -14.42 16.65
CA GLY A 318 5.46 -14.61 17.82
C GLY A 318 4.37 -15.68 17.70
N ALA A 319 4.21 -16.33 16.53
CA ALA A 319 3.31 -17.48 16.39
C ALA A 319 3.82 -18.72 17.15
N THR A 320 2.93 -19.51 17.78
CA THR A 320 3.28 -20.64 18.69
C THR A 320 2.29 -21.80 18.65
#